data_AF-H5SEN9-F1
#
_entry.id   AF-H5SEN9-F1
#
_cell.length_a   1.000
_cell.length_b   1.000
_cell.length_c   1.000
_cell.angle_alpha   90.00
_cell.angle_beta   90.00
_cell.angle_gamma   90.00
#
_symmetry.space_group_name_H-M   'P 1'
#
loop_
_entity.id
_entity.type
_entity.pdbx_description
1 polymer ?
#
loop_
_entity_poly.entity_id
_entity_poly.type
_entity_poly.pdbx_seq_one_letter_code
_entity_poly.pdbx_strand_id
1 'polypeptide(L)'
;MTRKALGRGLEALLGETQALAEQVVELDIDLIDPSPYQPRTRYDEQRLRELADSIRTHGLVQPILVRRRGLRYEIIAGERRWRAAQLAGALKIPAVIREVPDEQVLELSLIENIQREDLNPIEEAQAYQRLIERLGLTQEEVARRVGRDRTSIANSLRLLRLPQEVQALVEEGKLSVGHAKALLSLSSADAQRQLAQEVVARGLSVRETEATARKWNAAASPQARRGPAPTDPHLRAAAERLARYLGTKVRILPGTSGGKIEIEYYSMADLDRIYNRILGKGDATP
;
A
#
# COMPACT_ATOMS: atom_id res chain seq x y z
N MET A 1 -12.99 -28.86 -26.02
CA MET A 1 -13.07 -27.38 -25.90
C MET A 1 -12.49 -26.98 -24.56
N THR A 2 -11.54 -26.06 -24.62
CA THR A 2 -10.53 -25.71 -23.63
C THR A 2 -11.13 -24.99 -22.41
N ARG A 3 -10.93 -25.56 -21.20
CA ARG A 3 -11.22 -24.89 -19.92
C ARG A 3 -10.35 -23.63 -19.83
N LYS A 4 -10.95 -22.46 -20.02
CA LYS A 4 -10.30 -21.17 -19.77
C LYS A 4 -10.17 -21.03 -18.25
N ALA A 5 -8.94 -21.08 -17.77
CA ALA A 5 -8.58 -21.12 -16.36
C ALA A 5 -9.21 -19.96 -15.58
N LEU A 6 -10.06 -20.27 -14.61
CA LEU A 6 -10.28 -19.40 -13.47
C LEU A 6 -8.93 -19.20 -12.78
N GLY A 7 -8.64 -17.96 -12.38
CA GLY A 7 -7.33 -17.56 -11.87
C GLY A 7 -6.83 -18.46 -10.76
N ARG A 8 -5.60 -18.99 -10.94
CA ARG A 8 -4.86 -19.89 -10.03
C ARG A 8 -4.71 -19.40 -8.58
N GLY A 9 -5.10 -18.16 -8.28
CA GLY A 9 -5.05 -17.60 -6.93
C GLY A 9 -6.22 -18.00 -6.03
N LEU A 10 -7.37 -18.37 -6.60
CA LEU A 10 -8.58 -18.69 -5.83
C LEU A 10 -8.46 -20.07 -5.15
N GLU A 11 -7.87 -21.05 -5.84
CA GLU A 11 -7.65 -22.41 -5.32
C GLU A 11 -6.60 -22.47 -4.20
N ALA A 12 -5.59 -21.59 -4.21
CA ALA A 12 -4.51 -21.60 -3.22
C ALA A 12 -4.92 -20.96 -1.87
N LEU A 13 -5.93 -20.10 -1.85
CA LEU A 13 -6.46 -19.45 -0.65
C LEU A 13 -7.58 -20.23 0.04
N LEU A 14 -8.15 -21.23 -0.65
CA LEU A 14 -9.25 -22.07 -0.17
C LEU A 14 -8.79 -23.35 0.55
N GLY A 15 -7.55 -23.36 1.08
CA GLY A 15 -6.91 -24.52 1.70
C GLY A 15 -7.87 -25.45 2.46
N GLU A 16 -8.01 -26.68 1.93
CA GLU A 16 -8.62 -27.92 2.47
C GLU A 16 -9.62 -27.83 3.63
N THR A 17 -10.45 -26.80 3.69
CA THR A 17 -11.51 -26.67 4.69
C THR A 17 -12.81 -27.08 4.04
N GLN A 18 -13.03 -28.39 4.06
CA GLN A 18 -14.27 -29.11 3.78
C GLN A 18 -14.98 -28.70 2.48
N ALA A 19 -14.88 -29.60 1.50
CA ALA A 19 -15.86 -29.74 0.43
C ALA A 19 -17.26 -30.07 1.01
N LEU A 20 -17.88 -29.11 1.69
CA LEU A 20 -19.33 -29.01 1.71
C LEU A 20 -19.69 -28.62 0.29
N ALA A 21 -20.24 -29.57 -0.46
CA ALA A 21 -20.76 -29.33 -1.80
C ALA A 21 -21.55 -28.01 -1.79
N GLU A 22 -21.04 -26.98 -2.46
CA GLU A 22 -21.74 -25.70 -2.63
C GLU A 22 -23.00 -26.01 -3.46
N GLN A 23 -24.08 -26.38 -2.77
CA GLN A 23 -25.34 -26.70 -3.41
C GLN A 23 -25.91 -25.41 -4.00
N VAL A 24 -26.00 -25.39 -5.32
CA VAL A 24 -26.73 -24.36 -6.04
C VAL A 24 -28.21 -24.56 -5.74
N VAL A 25 -28.84 -23.55 -5.16
CA VAL A 25 -30.26 -23.50 -4.85
C VAL A 25 -30.94 -22.44 -5.71
N GLU A 26 -32.18 -22.69 -6.12
CA GLU A 26 -33.00 -21.69 -6.79
C GLU A 26 -33.68 -20.81 -5.72
N LEU A 27 -33.38 -19.51 -5.73
CA LEU A 27 -33.95 -18.53 -4.81
C LEU A 27 -34.88 -17.57 -5.53
N ASP A 28 -36.00 -17.25 -4.90
CA ASP A 28 -36.90 -16.18 -5.37
C ASP A 28 -36.14 -14.86 -5.36
N ILE A 29 -36.15 -14.16 -6.50
CA ILE A 29 -35.35 -12.96 -6.71
C ILE A 29 -35.74 -11.83 -5.74
N ASP A 30 -37.00 -11.83 -5.29
CA ASP A 30 -37.60 -10.87 -4.36
C ASP A 30 -37.14 -11.07 -2.90
N LEU A 31 -36.54 -12.22 -2.59
CA LEU A 31 -35.94 -12.49 -1.28
C LEU A 31 -34.48 -12.05 -1.21
N ILE A 32 -33.92 -11.53 -2.29
CA ILE A 32 -32.50 -11.19 -2.42
C ILE A 32 -32.31 -9.68 -2.40
N ASP A 33 -31.55 -9.22 -1.42
CA ASP A 33 -31.22 -7.81 -1.20
C ASP A 33 -29.83 -7.47 -1.78
N PRO A 34 -29.66 -6.26 -2.34
CA PRO A 34 -28.36 -5.79 -2.82
C PRO A 34 -27.38 -5.62 -1.67
N SER A 35 -26.08 -5.68 -1.99
CA SER A 35 -25.05 -5.48 -0.96
C SER A 35 -25.02 -4.02 -0.51
N PRO A 36 -25.09 -3.72 0.80
CA PRO A 36 -24.98 -2.35 1.31
C PRO A 36 -23.59 -1.73 1.07
N TYR A 37 -22.61 -2.55 0.70
CA TYR A 37 -21.22 -2.15 0.51
C TYR A 37 -20.84 -1.95 -0.97
N GLN A 38 -21.80 -1.91 -1.90
CA GLN A 38 -21.48 -1.77 -3.33
C GLN A 38 -21.48 -0.29 -3.79
N PRO A 39 -20.32 0.28 -4.19
CA PRO A 39 -20.20 1.69 -4.52
C PRO A 39 -20.54 2.04 -5.99
N ARG A 40 -20.93 1.08 -6.83
CA ARG A 40 -21.18 1.37 -8.26
C ARG A 40 -22.44 2.20 -8.44
N THR A 41 -22.26 3.49 -8.71
CA THR A 41 -23.34 4.42 -9.08
C THR A 41 -23.56 4.51 -10.59
N ARG A 42 -22.61 4.02 -11.42
CA ARG A 42 -22.72 4.01 -12.88
C ARG A 42 -22.65 2.58 -13.43
N TYR A 43 -23.74 2.14 -14.03
CA TYR A 43 -23.81 0.90 -14.78
C TYR A 43 -23.91 1.24 -16.27
N ASP A 44 -23.17 0.49 -17.08
CA ASP A 44 -23.36 0.50 -18.53
C ASP A 44 -24.69 -0.21 -18.83
N GLU A 45 -25.75 0.58 -19.03
CA GLU A 45 -27.10 0.07 -19.28
C GLU A 45 -27.17 -0.83 -20.51
N GLN A 46 -26.36 -0.56 -21.53
CA GLN A 46 -26.36 -1.33 -22.77
C GLN A 46 -25.85 -2.76 -22.52
N ARG A 47 -24.71 -2.89 -21.84
CA ARG A 47 -24.16 -4.21 -21.45
C ARG A 47 -25.06 -4.95 -20.47
N LEU A 48 -25.85 -4.24 -19.66
CA LEU A 48 -26.79 -4.86 -18.75
C LEU A 48 -28.00 -5.45 -19.49
N ARG A 49 -28.52 -4.74 -20.51
CA ARG A 49 -29.60 -5.22 -21.39
C ARG A 49 -29.17 -6.43 -22.21
N GLU A 50 -27.97 -6.42 -22.79
CA GLU A 50 -27.40 -7.57 -23.51
C GLU A 50 -27.34 -8.83 -22.62
N LEU A 51 -26.94 -8.67 -21.37
CA LEU A 51 -26.92 -9.78 -20.40
C LEU A 51 -28.33 -10.23 -20.04
N ALA A 52 -29.29 -9.31 -19.88
CA ALA A 52 -30.68 -9.64 -19.61
C ALA A 52 -31.32 -10.44 -20.77
N ASP A 53 -31.04 -10.07 -22.02
CA ASP A 53 -31.52 -10.78 -23.20
C ASP A 53 -30.90 -12.20 -23.29
N SER A 54 -29.62 -12.32 -22.95
CA SER A 54 -28.95 -13.62 -22.83
C SER A 54 -29.59 -14.49 -21.74
N ILE A 55 -29.89 -13.93 -20.57
CA ILE A 55 -30.54 -14.63 -19.45
C ILE A 55 -31.96 -15.04 -19.81
N ARG A 56 -32.71 -14.21 -20.56
CA ARG A 56 -34.06 -14.54 -21.03
C ARG A 56 -34.07 -15.76 -21.95
N THR A 57 -32.99 -15.96 -22.72
CA THR A 57 -32.88 -17.05 -23.70
C THR A 57 -32.30 -18.34 -23.10
N HIS A 58 -31.26 -18.21 -22.26
CA HIS A 58 -30.48 -19.37 -21.79
C HIS A 58 -30.59 -19.61 -20.28
N GLY A 59 -31.32 -18.76 -19.55
CA GLY A 59 -31.29 -18.73 -18.09
C GLY A 59 -29.98 -18.18 -17.54
N LEU A 60 -29.90 -18.06 -16.22
CA LEU A 60 -28.67 -17.65 -15.55
C LEU A 60 -27.76 -18.87 -15.34
N VAL A 61 -26.77 -19.03 -16.21
CA VAL A 61 -25.88 -20.22 -16.18
C VAL A 61 -24.92 -20.22 -14.99
N GLN A 62 -24.44 -19.05 -14.56
CA GLN A 62 -23.52 -18.93 -13.41
C GLN A 62 -24.26 -18.44 -12.17
N PRO A 63 -24.28 -19.23 -11.08
CA PRO A 63 -24.99 -18.87 -9.86
C PRO A 63 -24.39 -17.63 -9.19
N ILE A 64 -25.23 -16.84 -8.53
CA ILE A 64 -24.79 -15.73 -7.68
C ILE A 64 -24.37 -16.24 -6.29
N LEU A 65 -23.53 -15.48 -5.59
CA LEU A 65 -23.14 -15.82 -4.23
C LEU A 65 -23.93 -14.95 -3.25
N VAL A 66 -24.64 -15.59 -2.33
CA VAL A 66 -25.46 -14.90 -1.32
C VAL A 66 -25.18 -15.46 0.07
N ARG A 67 -25.50 -14.66 1.08
CA ARG A 67 -25.60 -15.11 2.47
C ARG A 67 -27.04 -15.02 2.96
N ARG A 68 -27.37 -15.83 3.96
CA ARG A 68 -28.66 -15.73 4.65
C ARG A 68 -28.65 -14.59 5.67
N ARG A 69 -29.69 -13.76 5.65
CA ARG A 69 -29.96 -12.67 6.62
C ARG A 69 -31.41 -12.80 7.11
N GLY A 70 -31.60 -13.60 8.16
CA GLY A 70 -32.94 -13.94 8.67
C GLY A 70 -33.75 -14.76 7.65
N LEU A 71 -34.84 -14.16 7.16
CA LEU A 71 -35.72 -14.75 6.14
C LEU A 71 -35.36 -14.33 4.71
N ARG A 72 -34.39 -13.42 4.54
CA ARG A 72 -33.94 -12.89 3.25
C ARG A 72 -32.49 -13.30 2.98
N TYR A 73 -31.99 -12.95 1.80
CA TYR A 73 -30.65 -13.21 1.34
C TYR A 73 -29.97 -11.91 0.95
N GLU A 74 -28.68 -11.79 1.18
CA GLU A 74 -27.90 -10.61 0.79
C GLU A 74 -26.81 -11.03 -0.21
N ILE A 75 -26.67 -10.26 -1.30
CA ILE A 75 -25.68 -10.53 -2.34
C ILE A 75 -24.26 -10.28 -1.79
N ILE A 76 -23.42 -11.31 -1.89
CA ILE A 76 -21.97 -11.18 -1.68
C ILE A 76 -21.31 -10.83 -3.02
N ALA A 77 -21.63 -11.58 -4.08
CA ALA A 77 -21.04 -11.39 -5.40
C ALA A 77 -22.03 -11.70 -6.53
N GLY A 78 -21.87 -11.01 -7.66
CA GLY A 78 -22.70 -11.22 -8.86
C GLY A 78 -23.88 -10.26 -9.02
N GLU A 79 -23.84 -9.07 -8.44
CA GLU A 79 -24.97 -8.11 -8.49
C GLU A 79 -25.41 -7.73 -9.91
N ARG A 80 -24.48 -7.64 -10.87
CA ARG A 80 -24.83 -7.42 -12.29
C ARG A 80 -25.73 -8.52 -12.86
N ARG A 81 -25.52 -9.77 -12.44
CA ARG A 81 -26.31 -10.92 -12.87
C ARG A 81 -27.70 -10.90 -12.24
N TRP A 82 -27.79 -10.57 -10.95
CA TRP A 82 -29.08 -10.37 -10.27
C TRP A 82 -29.89 -9.25 -10.92
N ARG A 83 -29.30 -8.08 -11.17
CA ARG A 83 -29.98 -6.97 -11.87
C ARG A 83 -30.42 -7.34 -13.29
N ALA A 84 -29.56 -8.02 -14.04
CA ALA A 84 -29.91 -8.48 -15.39
C ALA A 84 -31.04 -9.53 -15.35
N ALA A 85 -31.08 -10.41 -14.34
CA ALA A 85 -32.15 -11.37 -14.14
C ALA A 85 -33.49 -10.69 -13.75
N GLN A 86 -33.45 -9.62 -12.94
CA GLN A 86 -34.62 -8.79 -12.67
C GLN A 86 -35.15 -8.15 -13.96
N LEU A 87 -34.28 -7.58 -14.79
CA LEU A 87 -34.65 -7.00 -16.09
C LEU A 87 -35.15 -8.05 -17.09
N ALA A 88 -34.66 -9.29 -16.98
CA ALA A 88 -35.12 -10.42 -17.79
C ALA A 88 -36.51 -10.91 -17.36
N GLY A 89 -37.00 -10.51 -16.18
CA GLY A 89 -38.27 -10.97 -15.61
C GLY A 89 -38.19 -12.35 -14.95
N ALA A 90 -36.99 -12.76 -14.51
CA ALA A 90 -36.81 -14.04 -13.84
C ALA A 90 -37.44 -14.03 -12.44
N LEU A 91 -38.25 -15.06 -12.13
CA LEU A 91 -38.85 -15.22 -10.80
C LEU A 91 -37.86 -15.83 -9.79
N LYS A 92 -37.06 -16.79 -10.27
CA LYS A 92 -36.04 -17.50 -9.48
C LYS A 92 -34.71 -17.46 -10.19
N ILE A 93 -33.64 -17.45 -9.40
CA ILE A 93 -32.27 -17.51 -9.90
C ILE A 93 -31.42 -18.50 -9.10
N PRO A 94 -30.45 -19.17 -9.76
CA PRO A 94 -29.51 -20.03 -9.09
C PRO A 94 -28.56 -19.21 -8.22
N ALA A 95 -28.43 -19.62 -6.97
CA ALA A 95 -27.58 -19.00 -5.98
C ALA A 95 -26.86 -20.06 -5.13
N VAL A 96 -25.64 -19.75 -4.73
CA VAL A 96 -24.93 -20.50 -3.69
C VAL A 96 -25.10 -19.74 -2.38
N ILE A 97 -25.69 -20.41 -1.38
CA ILE A 97 -25.80 -19.85 -0.04
C ILE A 97 -24.53 -20.21 0.71
N ARG A 98 -23.79 -19.20 1.14
CA ARG A 98 -22.62 -19.39 2.00
C ARG A 98 -22.84 -18.64 3.32
N GLU A 99 -22.78 -19.36 4.43
CA GLU A 99 -22.75 -18.75 5.74
C GLU A 99 -21.35 -18.19 5.98
N VAL A 100 -21.20 -16.92 5.67
CA VAL A 100 -19.95 -16.19 5.77
C VAL A 100 -20.16 -15.07 6.80
N PRO A 101 -19.32 -15.00 7.85
CA PRO A 101 -19.33 -13.89 8.79
C PRO A 101 -19.25 -12.54 8.06
N ASP A 102 -19.83 -11.49 8.62
CA ASP A 102 -19.83 -10.14 8.04
C ASP A 102 -18.44 -9.67 7.60
N GLU A 103 -17.42 -10.01 8.40
CA GLU A 103 -16.02 -9.69 8.13
C GLU A 103 -15.47 -10.41 6.89
N GLN A 104 -15.78 -11.70 6.71
CA GLN A 104 -15.32 -12.47 5.55
C GLN A 104 -16.08 -12.07 4.26
N VAL A 105 -17.34 -11.64 4.36
CA VAL A 105 -18.09 -11.09 3.20
C VAL A 105 -17.49 -9.75 2.76
N LEU A 106 -17.20 -8.88 3.73
CA LEU A 106 -16.54 -7.61 3.46
C LEU A 106 -15.15 -7.83 2.84
N GLU A 107 -14.40 -8.79 3.37
CA GLU A 107 -13.10 -9.20 2.84
C GLU A 107 -13.19 -9.65 1.38
N LEU A 108 -14.07 -10.60 1.08
CA LEU A 108 -14.26 -11.11 -0.29
C LEU A 108 -14.67 -10.00 -1.26
N SER A 109 -15.60 -9.14 -0.87
CA SER A 109 -16.05 -8.02 -1.69
C SER A 109 -14.92 -7.00 -1.94
N LEU A 110 -14.11 -6.70 -0.93
CA LEU A 110 -12.98 -5.79 -1.08
C LEU A 110 -11.86 -6.38 -1.96
N ILE A 111 -11.55 -7.66 -1.80
CA ILE A 111 -10.52 -8.35 -2.60
C ILE A 111 -10.95 -8.46 -4.06
N GLU A 112 -12.19 -8.86 -4.35
CA GLU A 112 -12.71 -8.90 -5.72
C GLU A 112 -12.60 -7.51 -6.37
N ASN A 113 -12.94 -6.45 -5.63
CA ASN A 113 -12.84 -5.09 -6.13
C ASN A 113 -11.41 -4.68 -6.45
N ILE A 114 -10.42 -5.08 -5.64
CA ILE A 114 -8.99 -4.82 -5.88
C ILE A 114 -8.46 -5.57 -7.09
N GLN A 115 -8.95 -6.78 -7.36
CA GLN A 115 -8.50 -7.60 -8.49
C GLN A 115 -9.04 -7.12 -9.85
N ARG A 116 -9.74 -5.99 -9.90
CA ARG A 116 -10.22 -5.41 -11.17
C ARG A 116 -9.05 -4.77 -11.92
N GLU A 117 -8.99 -5.04 -13.23
CA GLU A 117 -7.90 -4.58 -14.09
C GLU A 117 -7.89 -3.05 -14.32
N ASP A 118 -8.97 -2.34 -13.94
CA ASP A 118 -9.19 -0.93 -14.28
C ASP A 118 -8.98 0.06 -13.11
N LEU A 119 -8.50 -0.39 -11.94
CA LEU A 119 -8.34 0.50 -10.78
C LEU A 119 -7.24 1.53 -11.00
N ASN A 120 -7.53 2.79 -10.65
CA ASN A 120 -6.49 3.80 -10.62
C ASN A 120 -5.59 3.61 -9.38
N PRO A 121 -4.34 4.13 -9.39
CA PRO A 121 -3.39 3.90 -8.30
C PRO A 121 -3.83 4.44 -6.92
N ILE A 122 -4.68 5.48 -6.89
CA ILE A 122 -5.20 6.05 -5.63
C ILE A 122 -6.37 5.20 -5.11
N GLU A 123 -7.28 4.75 -5.98
CA GLU A 123 -8.36 3.83 -5.63
C GLU A 123 -7.81 2.50 -5.10
N GLU A 124 -6.76 1.98 -5.74
CA GLU A 124 -6.04 0.78 -5.28
C GLU A 124 -5.49 1.00 -3.86
N ALA A 125 -4.81 2.12 -3.63
CA ALA A 125 -4.28 2.46 -2.31
C ALA A 125 -5.39 2.62 -1.25
N GLN A 126 -6.50 3.28 -1.59
CA GLN A 126 -7.66 3.43 -0.70
C GLN A 126 -8.29 2.06 -0.38
N ALA A 127 -8.33 1.15 -1.35
CA ALA A 127 -8.84 -0.20 -1.14
C ALA A 127 -7.94 -1.00 -0.17
N TYR A 128 -6.61 -0.89 -0.30
CA TYR A 128 -5.68 -1.46 0.67
C TYR A 128 -5.86 -0.85 2.07
N GLN A 129 -6.05 0.46 2.17
CA GLN A 129 -6.29 1.12 3.45
C GLN A 129 -7.58 0.60 4.10
N ARG A 130 -8.66 0.46 3.32
CA ARG A 130 -9.93 -0.09 3.82
C ARG A 130 -9.79 -1.52 4.34
N LEU A 131 -9.02 -2.38 3.66
CA LEU A 131 -8.73 -3.74 4.15
C LEU A 131 -8.03 -3.72 5.52
N ILE A 132 -7.02 -2.86 5.67
CA ILE A 132 -6.27 -2.71 6.92
C ILE A 132 -7.18 -2.22 8.06
N GLU A 133 -7.94 -1.17 7.82
CA GLU A 133 -8.75 -0.51 8.86
C GLU A 133 -9.99 -1.33 9.24
N ARG A 134 -10.65 -1.97 8.27
CA ARG A 134 -11.91 -2.69 8.53
C ARG A 134 -11.71 -4.09 9.06
N LEU A 135 -10.63 -4.76 8.63
CA LEU A 135 -10.36 -6.15 8.99
C LEU A 135 -9.16 -6.29 9.93
N GLY A 136 -8.56 -5.18 10.36
CA GLY A 136 -7.42 -5.16 11.28
C GLY A 136 -6.16 -5.80 10.71
N LEU A 137 -6.04 -5.89 9.38
CA LEU A 137 -4.95 -6.60 8.72
C LEU A 137 -3.66 -5.80 8.71
N THR A 138 -2.53 -6.50 8.80
CA THR A 138 -1.23 -5.93 8.52
C THR A 138 -0.99 -5.76 7.01
N GLN A 139 -0.07 -4.87 6.62
CA GLN A 139 0.32 -4.70 5.22
C GLN A 139 0.83 -6.01 4.59
N GLU A 140 1.46 -6.87 5.38
CA GLU A 140 1.97 -8.17 4.93
C GLU A 140 0.84 -9.16 4.64
N GLU A 141 -0.18 -9.18 5.48
CA GLU A 141 -1.36 -10.01 5.27
C GLU A 141 -2.19 -9.55 4.07
N VAL A 142 -2.33 -8.24 3.87
CA VAL A 142 -2.97 -7.69 2.67
C VAL A 142 -2.19 -8.10 1.42
N ALA A 143 -0.86 -7.98 1.45
CA ALA A 143 0.01 -8.38 0.35
C ALA A 143 -0.18 -9.86 -0.05
N ARG A 144 -0.20 -10.76 0.93
CA ARG A 144 -0.45 -12.20 0.69
C ARG A 144 -1.82 -12.45 0.05
N ARG A 145 -2.88 -11.81 0.57
CA ARG A 145 -4.26 -12.01 0.09
C ARG A 145 -4.49 -11.48 -1.31
N VAL A 146 -3.89 -10.34 -1.66
CA VAL A 146 -4.05 -9.70 -2.98
C VAL A 146 -2.99 -10.16 -3.98
N GLY A 147 -2.08 -11.05 -3.61
CA GLY A 147 -1.05 -11.61 -4.49
C GLY A 147 0.02 -10.60 -4.91
N ARG A 148 0.35 -9.65 -4.04
CA ARG A 148 1.37 -8.61 -4.27
C ARG A 148 2.47 -8.68 -3.23
N ASP A 149 3.59 -8.00 -3.46
CA ASP A 149 4.63 -7.87 -2.45
C ASP A 149 4.28 -6.76 -1.44
N ARG A 150 4.76 -6.93 -0.20
CA ARG A 150 4.55 -5.97 0.90
C ARG A 150 5.05 -4.56 0.55
N THR A 151 6.11 -4.45 -0.23
CA THR A 151 6.69 -3.15 -0.62
C THR A 151 5.76 -2.39 -1.56
N SER A 152 5.09 -3.08 -2.48
CA SER A 152 4.07 -2.51 -3.37
C SER A 152 2.86 -2.00 -2.59
N ILE A 153 2.37 -2.75 -1.59
CA ILE A 153 1.29 -2.29 -0.70
C ILE A 153 1.72 -1.03 0.05
N ALA A 154 2.91 -1.05 0.67
CA ALA A 154 3.44 0.09 1.40
C ALA A 154 3.60 1.34 0.50
N ASN A 155 4.11 1.16 -0.72
CA ASN A 155 4.27 2.24 -1.68
C ASN A 155 2.94 2.84 -2.12
N SER A 156 1.92 2.01 -2.34
CA SER A 156 0.59 2.45 -2.73
C SER A 156 -0.06 3.25 -1.60
N LEU A 157 -0.04 2.73 -0.36
CA LEU A 157 -0.56 3.42 0.81
C LEU A 157 0.12 4.77 1.07
N ARG A 158 1.41 4.91 0.74
CA ARG A 158 2.12 6.19 0.87
C ARG A 158 1.55 7.27 -0.05
N LEU A 159 0.94 6.92 -1.19
CA LEU A 159 0.33 7.89 -2.10
C LEU A 159 -0.80 8.67 -1.42
N LEU A 160 -1.52 8.04 -0.50
CA LEU A 160 -2.60 8.68 0.27
C LEU A 160 -2.10 9.76 1.26
N ARG A 161 -0.78 9.87 1.47
CA ARG A 161 -0.17 10.95 2.26
C ARG A 161 0.01 12.24 1.47
N LEU A 162 -0.15 12.20 0.14
CA LEU A 162 -0.10 13.40 -0.69
C LEU A 162 -1.34 14.29 -0.42
N PRO A 163 -1.25 15.60 -0.64
CA PRO A 163 -2.41 16.49 -0.65
C PRO A 163 -3.48 16.02 -1.64
N GLN A 164 -4.74 16.25 -1.30
CA GLN A 164 -5.88 15.76 -2.08
C GLN A 164 -5.83 16.25 -3.54
N GLU A 165 -5.35 17.46 -3.78
CA GLU A 165 -5.21 18.02 -5.13
C GLU A 165 -4.17 17.27 -5.95
N VAL A 166 -3.09 16.78 -5.32
CA VAL A 166 -2.06 15.98 -5.98
C VAL A 166 -2.56 14.56 -6.23
N GLN A 167 -3.33 13.99 -5.30
CA GLN A 167 -3.98 12.69 -5.50
C GLN A 167 -4.91 12.73 -6.71
N ALA A 168 -5.73 13.78 -6.85
CA ALA A 168 -6.62 13.97 -8.00
C ALA A 168 -5.85 13.99 -9.35
N LEU A 169 -4.68 14.63 -9.39
CA LEU A 169 -3.83 14.62 -10.60
C LEU A 169 -3.30 13.22 -10.96
N VAL A 170 -3.10 12.35 -9.97
CA VAL A 170 -2.72 10.94 -10.20
C VAL A 170 -3.92 10.12 -10.67
N GLU A 171 -5.10 10.33 -10.06
CA GLU A 171 -6.36 9.70 -10.49
C GLU A 171 -6.71 10.03 -11.93
N GLU A 172 -6.54 11.29 -12.34
CA GLU A 172 -6.75 11.75 -13.72
C GLU A 172 -5.66 11.29 -14.71
N GLY A 173 -4.60 10.61 -14.23
CA GLY A 173 -3.50 10.14 -15.05
C GLY A 173 -2.52 11.24 -15.52
N LYS A 174 -2.69 12.50 -15.06
CA LYS A 174 -1.77 13.61 -15.35
C LYS A 174 -0.42 13.43 -14.66
N LEU A 175 -0.40 12.73 -13.53
CA LEU A 175 0.82 12.33 -12.83
C LEU A 175 0.91 10.80 -12.76
N SER A 176 2.09 10.26 -13.09
CA SER A 176 2.36 8.84 -12.90
C SER A 176 2.66 8.54 -11.44
N VAL A 177 2.59 7.25 -11.07
CA VAL A 177 3.04 6.77 -9.74
C VAL A 177 4.51 7.15 -9.45
N GLY A 178 5.35 7.21 -10.49
CA GLY A 178 6.73 7.67 -10.38
C GLY A 178 6.82 9.15 -9.96
N HIS A 179 6.02 10.02 -10.58
CA HIS A 179 5.92 11.43 -10.18
C HIS A 179 5.43 11.56 -8.75
N ALA A 180 4.38 10.83 -8.38
CA ALA A 180 3.82 10.85 -7.04
C ALA A 180 4.85 10.43 -5.96
N LYS A 181 5.65 9.38 -6.24
CA LYS A 181 6.76 8.95 -5.36
C LYS A 181 7.85 10.01 -5.21
N ALA A 182 8.18 10.72 -6.29
CA ALA A 182 9.16 11.82 -6.24
C ALA A 182 8.63 12.98 -5.38
N LEU A 183 7.36 13.34 -5.52
CA LEU A 183 6.71 14.38 -4.71
C LEU A 183 6.70 14.02 -3.22
N LEU A 184 6.43 12.76 -2.88
CA LEU A 184 6.49 12.25 -1.50
C LEU A 184 7.85 12.40 -0.81
N SER A 185 8.92 12.67 -1.56
CA SER A 185 10.24 12.97 -0.97
C SER A 185 10.33 14.38 -0.35
N LEU A 186 9.42 15.29 -0.71
CA LEU A 186 9.34 16.64 -0.17
C LEU A 186 8.65 16.63 1.20
N SER A 187 9.18 17.42 2.13
CA SER A 187 8.69 17.47 3.52
C SER A 187 7.44 18.34 3.72
N SER A 188 7.15 19.27 2.80
CA SER A 188 6.02 20.21 2.92
C SER A 188 4.93 19.90 1.91
N ALA A 189 3.67 19.94 2.36
CA ALA A 189 2.48 19.83 1.50
C ALA A 189 2.41 20.94 0.44
N ASP A 190 2.83 22.16 0.77
CA ASP A 190 2.88 23.28 -0.19
C ASP A 190 3.91 23.02 -1.29
N ALA A 191 5.09 22.51 -0.90
CA ALA A 191 6.13 22.16 -1.86
C ALA A 191 5.69 21.01 -2.78
N GLN A 192 4.96 20.02 -2.24
CA GLN A 192 4.37 18.94 -3.04
C GLN A 192 3.36 19.50 -4.06
N ARG A 193 2.46 20.41 -3.64
CA ARG A 193 1.49 21.06 -4.53
C ARG A 193 2.18 21.87 -5.64
N GLN A 194 3.17 22.69 -5.29
CA GLN A 194 3.89 23.52 -6.25
C GLN A 194 4.65 22.68 -7.29
N LEU A 195 5.41 21.67 -6.84
CA LEU A 195 6.15 20.82 -7.77
C LEU A 195 5.20 20.00 -8.64
N ALA A 196 4.08 19.50 -8.11
CA ALA A 196 3.06 18.80 -8.90
C ALA A 196 2.52 19.66 -10.04
N GLN A 197 2.18 20.92 -9.75
CA GLN A 197 1.73 21.87 -10.76
C GLN A 197 2.81 22.14 -11.81
N GLU A 198 4.07 22.29 -11.39
CA GLU A 198 5.19 22.49 -12.31
C GLU A 198 5.40 21.29 -13.23
N VAL A 199 5.30 20.06 -12.71
CA VAL A 199 5.40 18.82 -13.49
C VAL A 199 4.32 18.76 -14.57
N VAL A 200 3.07 19.06 -14.21
CA VAL A 200 1.95 19.05 -15.17
C VAL A 200 2.08 20.17 -16.21
N ALA A 201 2.43 21.38 -15.78
CA ALA A 201 2.54 22.54 -16.67
C ALA A 201 3.69 22.42 -17.68
N ARG A 202 4.82 21.83 -17.25
CA ARG A 202 6.04 21.72 -18.06
C ARG A 202 6.26 20.34 -18.67
N GLY A 203 5.39 19.37 -18.35
CA GLY A 203 5.53 17.98 -18.82
C GLY A 203 6.82 17.32 -18.36
N LEU A 204 7.26 17.56 -17.12
CA LEU A 204 8.52 17.03 -16.61
C LEU A 204 8.50 15.49 -16.56
N SER A 205 9.63 14.87 -16.84
CA SER A 205 9.83 13.43 -16.63
C SER A 205 10.00 13.09 -15.14
N VAL A 206 9.86 11.79 -14.80
CA VAL A 206 10.07 11.30 -13.43
C VAL A 206 11.47 11.65 -12.92
N ARG A 207 12.50 11.49 -13.75
CA ARG A 207 13.88 11.79 -13.38
C ARG A 207 14.11 13.28 -13.12
N GLU A 208 13.51 14.15 -13.94
CA GLU A 208 13.58 15.60 -13.73
C GLU A 208 12.83 16.00 -12.45
N THR A 209 11.66 15.40 -12.21
CA THR A 209 10.88 15.61 -10.99
C THR A 209 11.68 15.23 -9.74
N GLU A 210 12.33 14.06 -9.73
CA GLU A 210 13.21 13.62 -8.64
C GLU A 210 14.42 14.56 -8.45
N ALA A 211 14.99 15.08 -9.54
CA ALA A 211 16.09 16.03 -9.47
C ALA A 211 15.64 17.37 -8.85
N THR A 212 14.47 17.88 -9.26
CA THR A 212 13.90 19.12 -8.72
C THR A 212 13.50 18.96 -7.25
N ALA A 213 12.86 17.85 -6.89
CA ALA A 213 12.52 17.55 -5.50
C ALA A 213 13.76 17.52 -4.59
N ARG A 214 14.85 16.87 -5.05
CA ARG A 214 16.14 16.88 -4.34
C ARG A 214 16.74 18.28 -4.17
N LYS A 215 16.65 19.13 -5.20
CA LYS A 215 17.12 20.52 -5.13
C LYS A 215 16.33 21.34 -4.10
N TRP A 216 15.00 21.18 -4.06
CA TRP A 216 14.14 21.90 -3.13
C TRP A 216 14.39 21.48 -1.68
N ASN A 217 14.57 20.18 -1.43
CA ASN A 217 14.97 19.68 -0.11
C ASN A 217 16.36 20.22 0.32
N ALA A 218 17.32 20.29 -0.60
CA ALA A 218 18.65 20.84 -0.32
C ALA A 218 18.62 22.36 -0.04
N ALA A 219 17.71 23.10 -0.68
CA ALA A 219 17.51 24.53 -0.42
C ALA A 219 16.77 24.80 0.91
N ALA A 220 15.83 23.93 1.29
CA ALA A 220 15.10 24.02 2.55
C ALA A 220 15.94 23.62 3.79
N SER A 221 17.05 22.91 3.61
CA SER A 221 18.02 22.57 4.66
C SER A 221 19.44 23.04 4.33
N PRO A 222 19.77 24.33 4.54
CA PRO A 222 21.13 24.85 4.34
C PRO A 222 22.18 24.19 5.26
N GLN A 223 21.75 23.51 6.33
CA GLN A 223 22.64 22.94 7.35
C GLN A 223 23.37 21.66 6.93
N ALA A 224 22.98 20.99 5.85
CA ALA A 224 23.65 19.77 5.39
C ALA A 224 24.87 20.03 4.48
N ARG A 225 25.22 21.30 4.22
CA ARG A 225 26.42 21.69 3.43
C ARG A 225 27.32 22.70 4.13
N ARG A 226 27.29 22.76 5.47
CA ARG A 226 28.52 23.20 6.16
C ARG A 226 29.50 22.04 6.05
N GLY A 227 30.37 22.10 5.03
CA GLY A 227 31.69 21.49 5.16
C GLY A 227 32.30 21.90 6.51
N PRO A 228 33.16 21.07 7.12
CA PRO A 228 33.62 21.32 8.48
C PRO A 228 34.10 22.77 8.57
N ALA A 229 33.51 23.54 9.50
CA ALA A 229 34.06 24.83 9.91
C ALA A 229 35.56 24.64 10.13
N PRO A 230 36.42 25.63 9.83
CA PRO A 230 37.86 25.48 10.04
C PRO A 230 38.09 25.05 11.49
N THR A 231 38.34 23.75 11.67
CA THR A 231 38.59 23.16 12.97
C THR A 231 39.88 23.80 13.44
N ASP A 232 39.83 24.44 14.60
CA ASP A 232 41.02 25.00 15.27
C ASP A 232 42.20 24.01 15.12
N PRO A 233 43.35 24.43 14.54
CA PRO A 233 44.51 23.57 14.34
C PRO A 233 44.93 22.79 15.59
N HIS A 234 44.69 23.36 16.79
CA HIS A 234 45.01 22.72 18.06
C HIS A 234 44.05 21.55 18.36
N LEU A 235 42.76 21.71 18.07
CA LEU A 235 41.75 20.65 18.24
C LEU A 235 41.96 19.51 17.23
N ARG A 236 42.39 19.83 16.01
CA ARG A 236 42.73 18.83 15.01
C ARG A 236 43.94 17.99 15.44
N ALA A 237 45.01 18.63 15.91
CA ALA A 237 46.18 17.92 16.42
C ALA A 237 45.86 17.03 17.63
N ALA A 238 44.98 17.51 18.54
CA ALA A 238 44.50 16.72 19.67
C ALA A 238 43.68 15.49 19.21
N ALA A 239 42.76 15.67 18.25
CA ALA A 239 41.98 14.57 17.69
C ALA A 239 42.85 13.51 17.01
N GLU A 240 43.85 13.94 16.22
CA GLU A 240 44.80 13.02 15.55
C GLU A 240 45.69 12.26 16.55
N ARG A 241 46.05 12.89 17.66
CA ARG A 241 46.82 12.23 18.73
C ARG A 241 45.98 11.20 19.47
N LEU A 242 44.73 11.53 19.79
CA LEU A 242 43.78 10.59 20.42
C LEU A 242 43.45 9.43 19.48
N ALA A 243 43.24 9.69 18.19
CA ALA A 243 42.99 8.65 17.21
C ALA A 243 44.17 7.68 17.08
N ARG A 244 45.41 8.19 17.07
CA ARG A 244 46.62 7.35 17.09
C ARG A 244 46.75 6.53 18.38
N TYR A 245 46.46 7.12 19.53
CA TYR A 245 46.56 6.42 20.82
C TYR A 245 45.47 5.36 21.01
N LEU A 246 44.24 5.67 20.60
CA LEU A 246 43.08 4.77 20.76
C LEU A 246 42.92 3.80 19.60
N GLY A 247 43.59 4.00 18.46
CA GLY A 247 43.50 3.12 17.29
C GLY A 247 42.12 3.13 16.63
N THR A 248 41.33 4.18 16.85
CA THR A 248 40.00 4.34 16.28
C THR A 248 39.75 5.80 15.89
N LYS A 249 38.65 6.06 15.19
CA LYS A 249 38.28 7.40 14.75
C LYS A 249 37.79 8.22 15.94
N VAL A 250 38.46 9.34 16.18
CA VAL A 250 38.13 10.29 17.25
C VAL A 250 37.76 11.64 16.65
N ARG A 251 36.65 12.22 17.10
CA ARG A 251 36.21 13.57 16.74
C ARG A 251 36.13 14.43 17.99
N ILE A 252 36.59 15.67 17.91
CA ILE A 252 36.42 16.67 18.97
C ILE A 252 35.45 17.72 18.45
N LEU A 253 34.29 17.82 19.10
CA LEU A 253 33.23 18.76 18.78
C LEU A 253 33.24 19.90 19.81
N PRO A 254 33.69 21.11 19.44
CA PRO A 254 33.66 22.25 20.34
C PRO A 254 32.22 22.73 20.57
N GLY A 255 31.90 23.11 21.81
CA GLY A 255 30.66 23.78 22.20
C GLY A 255 30.95 25.13 22.86
N THR A 256 29.90 25.88 23.19
CA THR A 256 29.99 27.27 23.71
C THR A 256 30.53 27.39 25.14
N SER A 257 30.44 26.33 25.95
CA SER A 257 30.89 26.32 27.36
C SER A 257 31.60 25.01 27.74
N GLY A 258 32.08 24.26 26.75
CA GLY A 258 32.63 22.92 26.89
C GLY A 258 32.73 22.23 25.52
N GLY A 259 33.15 20.96 25.48
CA GLY A 259 33.24 20.22 24.22
C GLY A 259 32.86 18.75 24.40
N LYS A 260 32.62 18.05 23.30
CA LYS A 260 32.39 16.60 23.27
C LYS A 260 33.54 15.92 22.54
N ILE A 261 34.00 14.79 23.07
CA ILE A 261 34.91 13.88 22.37
C ILE A 261 34.08 12.66 21.99
N GLU A 262 33.96 12.40 20.70
CA GLU A 262 33.29 11.22 20.15
C GLU A 262 34.35 10.21 19.70
N ILE A 263 34.26 8.99 20.23
CA ILE A 263 35.17 7.89 19.91
C ILE A 263 34.30 6.80 19.27
N GLU A 264 34.54 6.50 18.00
CA GLU A 264 33.85 5.41 17.31
C GLU A 264 34.43 4.06 17.79
N TYR A 265 33.60 3.05 18.00
CA TYR A 265 34.03 1.67 18.26
C TYR A 265 33.30 0.72 17.31
N TYR A 266 33.97 -0.34 16.90
CA TYR A 266 33.45 -1.24 15.85
C TYR A 266 33.04 -2.61 16.36
N SER A 267 33.31 -2.93 17.63
CA SER A 267 32.86 -4.14 18.31
C SER A 267 32.88 -3.97 19.83
N MET A 268 32.25 -4.88 20.57
CA MET A 268 32.32 -4.88 22.05
C MET A 268 33.76 -5.05 22.55
N ALA A 269 34.56 -5.90 21.89
CA ALA A 269 35.98 -6.07 22.21
C ALA A 269 36.80 -4.79 21.96
N ASP A 270 36.43 -4.02 20.92
CA ASP A 270 37.05 -2.73 20.61
C ASP A 270 36.69 -1.66 21.66
N LEU A 271 35.44 -1.67 22.14
CA LEU A 271 34.99 -0.82 23.25
C LEU A 271 35.77 -1.14 24.54
N ASP A 272 35.91 -2.41 24.90
CA ASP A 272 36.67 -2.85 26.09
C ASP A 272 38.14 -2.45 26.01
N ARG A 273 38.77 -2.61 24.84
CA ARG A 273 40.14 -2.17 24.57
C ARG A 273 40.30 -0.65 24.74
N ILE A 274 39.38 0.15 24.18
CA ILE A 274 39.37 1.60 24.32
C ILE A 274 39.19 2.00 25.79
N TYR A 275 38.25 1.36 26.49
CA TYR A 275 37.97 1.58 27.90
C TYR A 275 39.20 1.32 28.78
N ASN A 276 39.90 0.20 28.58
CA ASN A 276 41.11 -0.13 29.32
C ASN A 276 42.25 0.87 29.06
N ARG A 277 42.42 1.31 27.81
CA ARG A 277 43.40 2.35 27.45
C ARG A 277 43.10 3.70 28.09
N ILE A 278 41.82 4.08 28.21
CA ILE A 278 41.42 5.35 28.86
C ILE A 278 41.64 5.28 30.37
N LEU A 279 41.34 4.15 31.01
CA LEU A 279 41.51 3.96 32.45
C LEU A 279 42.95 3.67 32.89
N GLY A 280 43.91 3.59 31.96
CA GLY A 280 45.31 3.32 32.27
C GLY A 280 45.56 1.91 32.84
N LYS A 281 44.61 0.98 32.67
CA LYS A 281 44.81 -0.43 33.00
C LYS A 281 45.56 -1.05 31.83
N GLY A 282 46.90 -0.94 31.87
CA GLY A 282 47.78 -1.60 30.92
C GLY A 282 47.49 -3.09 30.83
N ASP A 283 47.79 -3.67 29.67
CA ASP A 283 47.60 -5.07 29.31
C ASP A 283 47.99 -6.03 30.46
N ALA A 284 47.02 -6.38 31.30
CA ALA A 284 47.04 -7.64 32.03
C ALA A 284 46.62 -8.70 31.01
N THR A 285 47.57 -9.10 30.17
CA THR A 285 47.49 -10.39 29.47
C THR A 285 48.08 -11.46 30.40
N PRO A 286 47.64 -12.72 30.25
CA PRO A 286 47.18 -13.61 31.31
C PRO A 286 48.29 -14.15 32.22
#